data_AF-A1CN88-F1
#
_entry.id   AF-A1CN88-F1
#
_cell.length_a   1.000
_cell.length_b   1.000
_cell.length_c   1.000
_cell.angle_alpha   90.00
_cell.angle_beta   90.00
_cell.angle_gamma   90.00
#
_symmetry.space_group_name_H-M   'P 1'
#
loop_
_entity.id
_entity.type
_entity.pdbx_description
1 polymer ?
#
loop_
_entity_poly.entity_id
_entity_poly.type
_entity_poly.pdbx_seq_one_letter_code
_entity_poly.pdbx_strand_id
1 'polypeptide(L)'
;MSVCLVPMMTTVPPAGIPPAAAPTRRPRDGLLVLDVRSQWLAWKTAEVLFTRLLNKQLRRRWVLECKHTRSLPRAQRFRPIAILQPIPELAGWVTAVPHADLEALKERVKWLRARAEKGKELVSEMERRIQLGIRPDPTNFCHSCVSIDARDVFLTECGHRVCLTCVRYSTDDRGLYDCGICFAPTKFIPKRETF
;
A
#
# COMPACT_ATOMS: atom_id res chain seq x y z
N MET A 1 -63.45 39.44 70.03
CA MET A 1 -62.18 39.63 69.31
C MET A 1 -62.45 39.41 67.84
N SER A 2 -62.35 40.48 67.06
CA SER A 2 -62.46 40.46 65.61
C SER A 2 -61.18 39.90 65.00
N VAL A 3 -61.25 39.27 63.83
CA VAL A 3 -60.66 39.77 62.57
C VAL A 3 -60.52 38.63 61.53
N CYS A 4 -61.08 38.93 60.35
CA CYS A 4 -60.82 38.51 58.97
C CYS A 4 -61.14 37.10 58.44
N LEU A 5 -62.20 37.09 57.62
CA LEU A 5 -62.42 36.24 56.45
C LEU A 5 -61.39 36.51 55.34
N VAL A 6 -60.97 35.47 54.63
CA VAL A 6 -60.50 35.52 53.22
C VAL A 6 -61.09 34.29 52.49
N PRO A 7 -61.69 34.45 51.29
CA PRO A 7 -62.35 33.36 50.59
C PRO A 7 -61.42 32.58 49.65
N MET A 8 -61.93 31.40 49.28
CA MET A 8 -61.35 30.33 48.46
C MET A 8 -60.69 30.77 47.14
N MET A 9 -59.63 30.04 46.76
CA MET A 9 -59.33 29.73 45.35
C MET A 9 -58.94 28.26 45.19
N THR A 10 -59.87 27.49 44.64
CA THR A 10 -59.63 26.15 44.10
C THR A 10 -58.98 26.31 42.74
N THR A 11 -57.70 26.00 42.64
CA THR A 11 -56.96 25.96 41.37
C THR A 11 -57.27 24.64 40.64
N VAL A 12 -57.99 24.76 39.51
CA VAL A 12 -58.14 23.68 38.53
C VAL A 12 -56.78 23.50 37.82
N PRO A 13 -56.18 22.31 37.79
CA PRO A 13 -54.95 22.08 37.03
C PRO A 13 -55.23 22.16 35.52
N PRO A 14 -54.31 22.73 34.71
CA PRO A 14 -54.48 22.79 33.28
C PRO A 14 -54.41 21.40 32.65
N ALA A 15 -55.25 21.20 31.63
CA ALA A 15 -55.31 20.00 30.80
C ALA A 15 -53.91 19.63 30.27
N GLY A 16 -53.57 18.35 30.40
CA GLY A 16 -52.28 17.81 30.01
C GLY A 16 -51.96 18.07 28.54
N ILE A 17 -50.74 18.55 28.31
CA ILE A 17 -50.12 18.57 26.99
C ILE A 17 -49.95 17.10 26.56
N PRO A 18 -50.50 16.66 25.42
CA PRO A 18 -50.24 15.31 24.93
C PRO A 18 -48.73 15.15 24.66
N PRO A 19 -48.11 14.01 25.03
CA PRO A 19 -46.70 13.80 24.79
C PRO A 19 -46.42 13.93 23.28
N ALA A 20 -45.46 14.77 22.93
CA ALA A 20 -44.98 14.89 21.56
C ALA A 20 -44.60 13.49 21.07
N ALA A 21 -45.26 13.05 20.00
CA ALA A 21 -44.97 11.77 19.38
C ALA A 21 -43.46 11.67 19.12
N ALA A 22 -42.82 10.70 19.78
CA ALA A 22 -41.40 10.45 19.60
C ALA A 22 -41.14 10.29 18.09
N PRO A 23 -40.14 10.99 17.52
CA PRO A 23 -39.82 10.84 16.11
C PRO A 23 -39.42 9.38 15.90
N THR A 24 -40.28 8.65 15.19
CA THR A 24 -40.03 7.30 14.74
C THR A 24 -38.84 7.36 13.77
N ARG A 25 -37.62 7.22 14.31
CA ARG A 25 -36.43 6.92 13.51
C ARG A 25 -36.71 5.58 12.84
N ARG A 26 -37.17 5.63 11.59
CA ARG A 26 -37.09 4.48 10.69
C ARG A 26 -35.63 4.02 10.70
N PRO A 27 -35.33 2.72 10.85
CA PRO A 27 -34.00 2.23 10.55
C PRO A 27 -33.80 2.56 9.07
N ARG A 28 -32.90 3.52 8.77
CA ARG A 28 -32.37 3.59 7.42
C ARG A 28 -31.54 2.32 7.29
N ASP A 29 -32.08 1.33 6.58
CA ASP A 29 -31.31 0.30 5.88
C ASP A 29 -30.47 0.99 4.78
N GLY A 30 -29.70 2.00 5.18
CA GLY A 30 -28.82 2.77 4.34
C GLY A 30 -27.44 2.17 4.52
N LEU A 31 -26.91 1.59 3.45
CA LEU A 31 -25.48 1.39 3.31
C LEU A 31 -24.76 2.61 3.89
N LEU A 32 -23.88 2.40 4.88
CA LEU A 32 -23.05 3.45 5.43
C LEU A 32 -22.06 3.91 4.33
N VAL A 33 -22.50 4.81 3.47
CA VAL A 33 -21.66 5.44 2.47
C VAL A 33 -20.82 6.50 3.19
N LEU A 34 -19.52 6.23 3.34
CA LEU A 34 -18.57 7.22 3.84
C LEU A 34 -18.58 8.45 2.94
N ASP A 35 -18.56 9.64 3.53
CA ASP A 35 -18.39 10.87 2.78
C ASP A 35 -17.02 10.89 2.06
N VAL A 36 -16.91 11.69 1.00
CA VAL A 36 -15.72 11.73 0.12
C VAL A 36 -14.45 12.04 0.91
N ARG A 37 -14.53 12.89 1.95
CA ARG A 37 -13.37 13.25 2.78
C ARG A 37 -12.96 12.08 3.67
N SER A 38 -13.91 11.40 4.31
CA SER A 38 -13.63 10.18 5.08
C SER A 38 -12.99 9.09 4.21
N GLN A 39 -13.48 8.90 2.98
CA GLN A 39 -12.87 7.99 2.02
C GLN A 39 -11.43 8.42 1.69
N TRP A 40 -11.21 9.69 1.36
CA TRP A 40 -9.88 10.18 1.02
C TRP A 40 -8.88 10.00 2.17
N LEU A 41 -9.28 10.31 3.41
CA LEU A 41 -8.43 10.10 4.59
C LEU A 41 -8.09 8.62 4.81
N ALA A 42 -9.05 7.72 4.62
CA ALA A 42 -8.81 6.28 4.70
C ALA A 42 -7.79 5.82 3.63
N TRP A 43 -7.96 6.27 2.38
CA TRP A 43 -7.05 5.92 1.29
C TRP A 43 -5.66 6.55 1.45
N LYS A 44 -5.55 7.78 1.97
CA LYS A 44 -4.26 8.40 2.30
C LYS A 44 -3.54 7.66 3.42
N THR A 45 -4.28 7.23 4.43
CA THR A 45 -3.73 6.39 5.50
C THR A 45 -3.19 5.09 4.92
N ALA A 46 -3.95 4.45 4.01
CA ALA A 46 -3.48 3.26 3.30
C ALA A 46 -2.23 3.53 2.43
N GLU A 47 -2.16 4.67 1.73
CA GLU A 47 -0.99 5.09 0.94
C GLU A 47 0.27 5.14 1.82
N VAL A 48 0.19 5.80 2.99
CA VAL A 48 1.30 5.88 3.96
C VAL A 48 1.69 4.50 4.47
N LEU A 49 0.71 3.68 4.87
CA LEU A 49 0.96 2.34 5.41
C LEU A 49 1.65 1.44 4.39
N PHE A 50 1.10 1.33 3.16
CA PHE A 50 1.70 0.48 2.13
C PHE A 50 3.04 1.01 1.64
N THR A 51 3.26 2.32 1.62
CA THR A 51 4.59 2.88 1.32
C THR A 51 5.62 2.47 2.37
N ARG A 52 5.26 2.52 3.67
CA ARG A 52 6.14 2.06 4.75
C ARG A 52 6.41 0.56 4.66
N LEU A 53 5.40 -0.25 4.37
CA LEU A 53 5.55 -1.70 4.19
C LEU A 53 6.48 -2.01 3.00
N LEU A 54 6.26 -1.36 1.85
CA LEU A 54 7.12 -1.49 0.68
C LEU A 54 8.58 -1.14 1.02
N ASN A 55 8.81 0.01 1.65
CA ASN A 55 10.16 0.43 2.05
C ASN A 55 10.81 -0.55 3.03
N LYS A 56 10.04 -1.15 3.94
CA LYS A 56 10.53 -2.21 4.84
C LYS A 56 10.99 -3.42 4.04
N GLN A 57 10.21 -3.90 3.06
CA GLN A 57 10.61 -5.05 2.25
C GLN A 57 11.81 -4.73 1.35
N LEU A 58 11.88 -3.54 0.76
CA LEU A 58 13.03 -3.09 -0.03
C LEU A 58 14.32 -3.07 0.79
N ARG A 59 14.27 -2.56 2.03
CA ARG A 59 15.43 -2.58 2.95
C ARG A 59 15.83 -4.01 3.31
N ARG A 60 14.87 -4.88 3.64
CA ARG A 60 15.15 -6.29 3.97
C ARG A 60 15.80 -7.02 2.79
N ARG A 61 15.24 -6.87 1.59
CA ARG A 61 15.82 -7.42 0.36
C ARG A 61 17.25 -6.95 0.16
N TRP A 62 17.48 -5.64 0.25
CA TRP A 62 18.81 -5.05 0.10
C TRP A 62 19.82 -5.63 1.08
N VAL A 63 19.44 -5.79 2.36
CA VAL A 63 20.31 -6.39 3.37
C VAL A 63 20.67 -7.84 3.00
N LEU A 64 19.69 -8.64 2.57
CA LEU A 64 19.93 -10.03 2.15
C LEU A 64 20.86 -10.09 0.93
N GLU A 65 20.60 -9.26 -0.08
CA GLU A 65 21.43 -9.15 -1.28
C GLU A 65 22.85 -8.72 -0.94
N CYS A 66 23.04 -7.70 -0.09
CA CYS A 66 24.35 -7.25 0.35
C CYS A 66 25.10 -8.32 1.13
N LYS A 67 24.42 -9.03 2.05
CA LYS A 67 25.03 -10.10 2.85
C LYS A 67 25.55 -11.22 1.95
N HIS A 68 24.77 -11.62 0.95
CA HIS A 68 25.17 -12.68 0.03
C HIS A 68 26.21 -12.22 -0.99
N THR A 69 26.05 -11.03 -1.56
CA THR A 69 27.01 -10.49 -2.56
C THR A 69 28.42 -10.35 -1.98
N ARG A 70 28.56 -10.06 -0.67
CA ARG A 70 29.87 -9.94 -0.01
C ARG A 70 30.68 -11.24 -0.03
N SER A 71 30.03 -12.40 0.01
CA SER A 71 30.73 -13.70 -0.03
C SER A 71 31.11 -14.16 -1.44
N LEU A 72 30.55 -13.53 -2.48
CA LEU A 72 30.85 -13.88 -3.87
C LEU A 72 32.17 -13.26 -4.38
N PRO A 73 32.88 -13.91 -5.32
CA PRO A 73 34.00 -13.30 -6.04
C PRO A 73 33.56 -12.03 -6.77
N ARG A 74 34.43 -11.01 -6.87
CA ARG A 74 34.10 -9.71 -7.52
C ARG A 74 33.46 -9.87 -8.91
N ALA A 75 33.97 -10.79 -9.72
CA ALA A 75 33.45 -11.07 -11.06
C ALA A 75 31.99 -11.56 -11.10
N GLN A 76 31.46 -12.02 -9.97
CA GLN A 76 30.11 -12.55 -9.81
C GLN A 76 29.22 -11.64 -8.95
N ARG A 77 29.76 -10.52 -8.44
CA ARG A 77 28.99 -9.59 -7.64
C ARG A 77 28.06 -8.80 -8.54
N PHE A 78 26.81 -8.66 -8.09
CA PHE A 78 25.89 -7.67 -8.61
C PHE A 78 25.76 -6.56 -7.59
N ARG A 79 25.73 -5.31 -8.02
CA ARG A 79 25.43 -4.18 -7.13
C ARG A 79 23.96 -4.27 -6.68
N PRO A 80 23.67 -4.47 -5.38
CA PRO A 80 22.29 -4.46 -4.90
C PRO A 80 21.71 -3.05 -5.02
N ILE A 81 20.49 -2.95 -5.55
CA ILE A 81 19.79 -1.68 -5.76
C ILE A 81 18.47 -1.70 -4.98
N ALA A 82 18.28 -0.67 -4.17
CA ALA A 82 17.03 -0.43 -3.46
C ALA A 82 16.67 1.05 -3.52
N ILE A 83 15.60 1.34 -4.27
CA ILE A 83 15.05 2.69 -4.42
C ILE A 83 13.83 2.79 -3.50
N LEU A 84 14.02 3.43 -2.35
CA LEU A 84 12.93 3.65 -1.41
C LEU A 84 11.94 4.67 -1.97
N GLN A 85 10.66 4.42 -1.74
CA GLN A 85 9.61 5.35 -2.12
C GLN A 85 9.52 6.47 -1.07
N PRO A 86 9.31 7.73 -1.50
CA PRO A 86 9.05 8.81 -0.56
C PRO A 86 7.76 8.52 0.21
N ILE A 87 7.81 8.66 1.54
CA ILE A 87 6.62 8.47 2.37
C ILE A 87 5.74 9.71 2.18
N PRO A 88 4.49 9.55 1.71
CA PRO A 88 3.58 10.68 1.59
C PRO A 88 3.39 11.35 2.95
N GLU A 89 3.45 12.67 2.96
CA GLU A 89 3.03 13.42 4.13
C GLU A 89 1.51 13.36 4.21
N LEU A 90 1.02 13.23 5.45
CA LEU A 90 -0.39 13.49 5.74
C LEU A 90 -0.58 15.01 5.76
N ALA A 91 -0.38 15.67 4.62
CA ALA A 91 -0.55 17.12 4.53
C ALA A 91 -2.00 17.48 4.87
N GLY A 92 -2.14 18.64 5.52
CA GLY A 92 -3.34 19.05 6.25
C GLY A 92 -4.65 19.02 5.46
N TRP A 93 -5.74 19.02 6.23
CA TRP A 93 -7.14 18.97 5.82
C TRP A 93 -7.43 19.61 4.46
N VAL A 94 -7.64 18.78 3.44
CA VAL A 94 -8.13 19.25 2.14
C VAL A 94 -9.63 19.55 2.27
N THR A 95 -10.03 20.79 2.00
CA THR A 95 -11.41 21.26 2.12
C THR A 95 -12.33 20.74 1.01
N ALA A 96 -11.78 20.46 -0.18
CA ALA A 96 -12.48 19.83 -1.29
C ALA A 96 -11.53 18.90 -2.06
N VAL A 97 -11.92 17.63 -2.19
CA VAL A 97 -11.17 16.63 -2.96
C VAL A 97 -11.96 16.31 -4.23
N PRO A 98 -11.45 16.64 -5.43
CA PRO A 98 -12.03 16.20 -6.69
C PRO A 98 -12.15 14.67 -6.75
N HIS A 99 -13.24 14.16 -7.33
CA HIS A 99 -13.45 12.71 -7.44
C HIS A 99 -12.34 12.01 -8.23
N ALA A 100 -11.79 12.67 -9.26
CA ALA A 100 -10.67 12.15 -10.04
C ALA A 100 -9.40 11.92 -9.17
N ASP A 101 -9.14 12.80 -8.20
CA ASP A 101 -7.99 12.67 -7.30
C ASP A 101 -8.18 11.51 -6.32
N LEU A 102 -9.41 11.23 -5.91
CA LEU A 102 -9.74 10.07 -5.09
C LEU A 102 -9.51 8.75 -5.85
N GLU A 103 -9.94 8.66 -7.11
CA GLU A 103 -9.73 7.46 -7.93
C GLU A 103 -8.25 7.25 -8.28
N ALA A 104 -7.52 8.32 -8.59
CA ALA A 104 -6.07 8.24 -8.76
C ALA A 104 -5.35 7.77 -7.49
N LEU A 105 -5.80 8.23 -6.31
CA LEU A 105 -5.28 7.76 -5.03
C LEU A 105 -5.57 6.28 -4.79
N LYS A 106 -6.79 5.81 -5.09
CA LYS A 106 -7.17 4.39 -4.97
C LYS A 106 -6.29 3.50 -5.83
N GLU A 107 -6.11 3.85 -7.10
CA GLU A 107 -5.25 3.08 -8.01
C GLU A 107 -3.80 3.10 -7.54
N ARG A 108 -3.27 4.24 -7.09
CA ARG A 108 -1.92 4.29 -6.50
C ARG A 108 -1.78 3.37 -5.29
N VAL A 109 -2.76 3.36 -4.38
CA VAL A 109 -2.75 2.48 -3.20
C VAL A 109 -2.77 1.01 -3.60
N LYS A 110 -3.56 0.64 -4.61
CA LYS A 110 -3.60 -0.71 -5.18
C LYS A 110 -2.22 -1.13 -5.71
N TRP A 111 -1.53 -0.26 -6.45
CA TRP A 111 -0.17 -0.54 -6.93
C TRP A 111 0.85 -0.64 -5.78
N LEU A 112 0.78 0.25 -4.79
CA LEU A 112 1.63 0.18 -3.60
C LEU A 112 1.44 -1.12 -2.82
N ARG A 113 0.19 -1.55 -2.65
CA ARG A 113 -0.14 -2.84 -2.01
C ARG A 113 0.45 -4.00 -2.81
N ALA A 114 0.19 -4.07 -4.11
CA ALA A 114 0.72 -5.12 -4.97
C ALA A 114 2.26 -5.20 -4.90
N ARG A 115 2.93 -4.04 -4.92
CA ARG A 115 4.38 -3.93 -4.75
C ARG A 115 4.86 -4.39 -3.38
N ALA A 116 4.17 -4.02 -2.31
CA ALA A 116 4.54 -4.42 -0.96
C ALA A 116 4.39 -5.95 -0.76
N GLU A 117 3.30 -6.54 -1.25
CA GLU A 117 3.08 -8.00 -1.21
C GLU A 117 4.11 -8.73 -2.07
N LYS A 118 4.40 -8.25 -3.28
CA LYS A 118 5.47 -8.83 -4.10
C LYS A 118 6.83 -8.72 -3.41
N GLY A 119 7.12 -7.60 -2.76
CA GLY A 119 8.34 -7.44 -1.97
C GLY A 119 8.44 -8.44 -0.82
N LYS A 120 7.33 -8.76 -0.16
CA LYS A 120 7.27 -9.78 0.88
C LYS A 120 7.55 -11.18 0.32
N GLU A 121 6.92 -11.54 -0.79
CA GLU A 121 7.16 -12.81 -1.51
C GLU A 121 8.65 -12.98 -1.84
N LEU A 122 9.30 -11.95 -2.38
CA LEU A 122 10.71 -11.99 -2.74
C LEU A 122 11.63 -12.19 -1.55
N VAL A 123 11.39 -11.46 -0.45
CA VAL A 123 12.20 -11.60 0.77
C VAL A 123 12.03 -13.00 1.35
N SER A 124 10.79 -13.50 1.43
CA SER A 124 10.53 -14.85 1.92
C SER A 124 11.17 -15.93 1.05
N GLU A 125 11.15 -15.78 -0.27
CA GLU A 125 11.83 -16.71 -1.16
C GLU A 125 13.34 -16.66 -1.02
N MET A 126 13.94 -15.47 -0.90
CA MET A 126 15.37 -15.33 -0.63
C MET A 126 15.76 -16.03 0.68
N GLU A 127 15.01 -15.80 1.75
CA GLU A 127 15.23 -16.45 3.05
C GLU A 127 15.12 -17.98 2.94
N ARG A 128 14.08 -18.49 2.25
CA ARG A 128 13.90 -19.92 1.99
C ARG A 128 15.09 -20.52 1.21
N ARG A 129 15.54 -19.85 0.14
CA ARG A 129 16.68 -20.32 -0.67
C ARG A 129 18.00 -20.30 0.11
N ILE A 130 18.21 -19.29 0.95
CA ILE A 130 19.38 -19.20 1.84
C ILE A 130 19.37 -20.38 2.82
N GLN A 131 18.22 -20.68 3.44
CA GLN A 131 18.10 -21.78 4.41
C GLN A 131 18.34 -23.15 3.77
N LEU A 132 17.84 -23.37 2.55
CA LEU A 132 17.97 -24.66 1.88
C LEU A 132 19.34 -24.88 1.22
N GLY A 133 20.14 -23.83 1.02
CA GLY A 133 21.46 -23.94 0.37
C GLY A 133 21.43 -24.45 -1.08
N ILE A 134 20.27 -24.40 -1.75
CA ILE A 134 20.03 -25.05 -3.05
C ILE A 134 20.83 -24.44 -4.21
N ARG A 135 21.39 -23.23 -4.05
CA ARG A 135 22.11 -22.53 -5.13
C ARG A 135 23.33 -21.75 -4.65
N PRO A 136 24.35 -21.57 -5.51
CA PRO A 136 25.49 -20.70 -5.24
C PRO A 136 25.08 -19.23 -5.02
N ASP A 137 23.96 -18.80 -5.62
CA ASP A 137 23.36 -17.50 -5.37
C ASP A 137 21.84 -17.61 -5.12
N PRO A 138 21.39 -17.62 -3.85
CA PRO A 138 19.99 -17.69 -3.48
C PRO A 138 19.23 -16.38 -3.76
N THR A 139 19.93 -15.29 -4.08
CA THR A 139 19.33 -13.98 -4.41
C THR A 139 19.20 -13.76 -5.91
N ASN A 140 19.91 -14.54 -6.73
CA ASN A 140 19.91 -14.41 -8.18
C ASN A 140 18.80 -15.26 -8.83
N PHE A 141 17.59 -14.71 -8.87
CA PHE A 141 16.44 -15.33 -9.54
C PHE A 141 15.48 -14.27 -10.07
N CYS A 142 14.50 -14.70 -10.86
CA CYS A 142 13.53 -13.78 -11.43
C CYS A 142 12.60 -13.25 -10.34
N HIS A 143 12.65 -11.95 -10.08
CA HIS A 143 11.80 -11.28 -9.12
C HIS A 143 10.33 -11.18 -9.59
N SER A 144 10.04 -11.44 -10.87
CA SER A 144 8.66 -11.39 -11.37
C SER A 144 7.95 -12.74 -11.19
N CYS A 145 8.51 -13.82 -11.74
CA CYS A 145 7.88 -15.14 -11.67
C CYS A 145 8.37 -16.03 -10.53
N VAL A 146 9.45 -15.66 -9.84
CA VAL A 146 10.03 -16.41 -8.70
C VAL A 146 10.44 -17.85 -9.06
N SER A 147 10.49 -18.16 -10.36
CA SER A 147 10.84 -19.47 -10.89
C SER A 147 12.24 -19.89 -10.42
N ILE A 148 12.37 -21.18 -10.13
CA ILE A 148 13.65 -21.79 -9.81
C ILE A 148 14.47 -21.90 -11.09
N ASP A 149 13.90 -22.21 -12.25
CA ASP A 149 14.67 -22.61 -13.44
C ASP A 149 15.16 -21.48 -14.34
N ALA A 150 14.89 -20.23 -13.98
CA ALA A 150 15.42 -19.08 -14.71
C ALA A 150 16.96 -19.04 -14.58
N ARG A 151 17.67 -19.52 -15.61
CA ARG A 151 19.14 -19.53 -15.67
C ARG A 151 19.72 -18.14 -15.94
N ASP A 152 19.03 -17.35 -16.76
CA ASP A 152 19.45 -16.00 -17.12
C ASP A 152 18.45 -14.98 -16.58
N VAL A 153 18.93 -14.13 -15.68
CA VAL A 153 18.17 -12.99 -15.17
C VAL A 153 18.94 -11.70 -15.43
N PHE A 154 18.21 -10.68 -15.85
CA PHE A 154 18.72 -9.36 -16.17
C PHE A 154 18.41 -8.41 -15.03
N LEU A 155 19.42 -7.65 -14.58
CA LEU A 155 19.23 -6.61 -13.59
C LEU A 155 18.69 -5.35 -14.28
N THR A 156 17.65 -4.77 -13.71
CA THR A 156 17.07 -3.49 -14.16
C THR A 156 17.57 -2.33 -13.30
N GLU A 157 17.51 -1.11 -13.83
CA GLU A 157 17.85 0.12 -13.10
C GLU A 157 16.97 0.31 -11.84
N CYS A 158 15.73 -0.18 -11.86
CA CYS A 158 14.87 -0.18 -10.68
C CYS A 158 15.25 -1.23 -9.62
N GLY A 159 16.29 -2.04 -9.86
CA GLY A 159 16.84 -3.03 -8.93
C GLY A 159 16.10 -4.37 -8.91
N HIS A 160 15.24 -4.64 -9.90
CA HIS A 160 14.62 -5.95 -10.06
C HIS A 160 15.40 -6.83 -11.04
N ARG A 161 15.49 -8.12 -10.73
CA ARG A 161 16.04 -9.14 -11.62
C ARG A 161 14.90 -9.81 -12.37
N VAL A 162 14.99 -9.97 -13.68
CA VAL A 162 13.91 -10.58 -14.48
C VAL A 162 14.45 -11.55 -15.51
N CYS A 163 13.79 -12.69 -15.69
CA CYS A 163 14.18 -13.65 -16.71
C CYS A 163 13.70 -13.24 -18.10
N LEU A 164 14.32 -13.81 -19.14
CA LEU A 164 13.98 -13.53 -20.53
C LEU A 164 12.49 -13.71 -20.84
N THR A 165 11.85 -14.73 -20.25
CA THR A 165 10.41 -14.97 -20.42
C THR A 165 9.58 -13.81 -19.90
N CYS A 166 9.87 -13.32 -18.68
CA CYS A 166 9.16 -12.15 -18.12
C CYS A 166 9.46 -10.88 -18.91
N VAL A 167 10.67 -10.71 -19.45
CA VAL A 167 10.98 -9.59 -20.34
C VAL A 167 10.06 -9.62 -21.55
N ARG A 168 9.94 -10.75 -22.24
CA ARG A 168 9.09 -10.90 -23.45
C ARG A 168 7.62 -10.56 -23.19
N TYR A 169 7.08 -10.88 -22.02
CA TYR A 169 5.68 -10.59 -21.68
C TYR A 169 5.44 -9.16 -21.18
N SER A 170 6.49 -8.42 -20.84
CA SER A 170 6.39 -7.06 -20.28
C SER A 170 7.11 -6.02 -21.14
N THR A 171 7.43 -6.38 -22.38
CA THR A 171 7.89 -5.47 -23.40
C THR A 171 6.70 -5.02 -24.24
N ASP A 172 6.55 -3.73 -24.44
CA ASP A 172 5.49 -3.15 -25.26
C ASP A 172 5.78 -3.29 -26.77
N ASP A 173 4.82 -2.86 -27.60
CA ASP A 173 4.94 -2.90 -29.07
C ASP A 173 6.10 -2.04 -29.61
N ARG A 174 6.67 -1.16 -28.78
CA ARG A 174 7.80 -0.29 -29.12
C ARG A 174 9.14 -0.88 -28.67
N GLY A 175 9.15 -2.06 -28.05
CA GLY A 175 10.34 -2.70 -27.53
C GLY A 175 10.81 -2.16 -26.17
N LEU A 176 10.00 -1.32 -25.50
CA LEU A 176 10.32 -0.80 -24.18
C LEU A 176 9.85 -1.78 -23.11
N TYR A 177 10.73 -2.07 -22.16
CA TYR A 177 10.42 -2.96 -21.05
C TYR A 177 9.81 -2.18 -19.87
N ASP A 178 8.61 -2.58 -19.49
CA ASP A 178 7.95 -2.15 -18.27
C ASP A 178 8.21 -3.15 -17.15
N CYS A 179 8.71 -2.67 -16.02
CA CYS A 179 8.91 -3.54 -14.88
C CYS A 179 7.56 -3.98 -14.32
N GLY A 180 7.21 -5.26 -14.45
CA GLY A 180 5.97 -5.84 -13.90
C GLY A 180 5.86 -5.80 -12.36
N ILE A 181 6.90 -5.34 -11.67
CA ILE A 181 6.89 -5.09 -10.22
C ILE A 181 6.71 -3.61 -9.94
N CYS A 182 7.46 -2.73 -10.61
CA CYS A 182 7.32 -1.28 -10.39
C CYS A 182 6.10 -0.66 -11.09
N PHE A 183 5.56 -1.34 -12.09
CA PHE A 183 4.56 -0.83 -13.03
C PHE A 183 5.03 0.46 -13.71
N ALA A 184 6.30 0.48 -14.13
CA ALA A 184 6.94 1.63 -14.75
C ALA A 184 8.04 1.20 -15.73
N PRO A 185 8.30 2.00 -16.79
CA PRO A 185 9.40 1.78 -17.70
C PRO A 185 10.75 1.75 -16.99
N THR A 186 11.63 0.85 -17.38
CA THR A 186 13.00 0.78 -16.84
C THR A 186 13.97 0.19 -17.86
N LYS A 187 15.27 0.46 -17.69
CA LYS A 187 16.32 -0.11 -18.54
C LYS A 187 17.04 -1.25 -17.83
N PHE A 188 17.77 -2.05 -18.61
CA PHE A 188 18.65 -3.09 -18.11
C PHE A 188 20.05 -2.52 -17.86
N ILE A 189 20.66 -2.95 -16.75
CA ILE A 189 22.05 -2.63 -16.43
C ILE A 189 22.95 -3.62 -17.17
N PRO A 190 23.91 -3.16 -18.00
CA PRO A 190 24.88 -4.03 -18.65
C PRO A 190 25.69 -4.82 -17.63
N LYS A 191 25.94 -6.11 -17.92
CA LYS A 191 26.71 -7.01 -17.05
C LYS A 191 28.17 -6.55 -16.79
N ARG A 192 28.67 -5.56 -17.54
CA ARG A 192 30.01 -4.97 -17.38
C ARG A 192 30.05 -3.79 -16.41
N GLU A 193 28.90 -3.25 -16.02
CA GLU A 193 28.76 -2.08 -15.13
C GLU A 193 28.35 -2.47 -13.71
N THR A 194 28.25 -3.78 -13.42
CA THR A 194 27.80 -4.31 -12.13
C THR A 194 28.90 -4.49 -11.09
N PHE A 195 30.11 -3.98 -11.34
CA PHE A 195 31.31 -4.15 -10.49
C PHE A 195 31.53 -3.02 -9.49
#